data_AF-A0AAD6D568-F1
#
_entry.id   AF-A0AAD6D568-F1
#
_cell.length_a   1.000
_cell.length_b   1.000
_cell.length_c   1.000
_cell.angle_alpha   90.00
_cell.angle_beta   90.00
_cell.angle_gamma   90.00
#
_symmetry.space_group_name_H-M   'P 1'
#
loop_
_entity.id
_entity.type
_entity.pdbx_description
1 polymer ?
#
loop_
_entity_poly.entity_id
_entity_poly.type
_entity_poly.pdbx_seq_one_letter_code
_entity_poly.pdbx_strand_id
1 'polypeptide(L)'
;MAMGAKELQLQQKTLPHNNASLTPIAEAGEVHYCYALSDLSRLLHTPAPMMDETIDAILTLFYLMIFYEAQFGNNNATTSIHLQGLVSFFRSSKQLSGINGDHLSINRLPPLSQHLLLLTLLVDPPTMAHHRDSACNLEILPERPDAKDSFNYFFGGESPGMFYDQLFQAAHHTLPRVWDTRYPAEQLLDDLENLRALDFIHECSKIRFRLEILDQSSQDLPLSISHMTGIREDLRRTRELSLHK
;
A
#
# COMPACT_ATOMS: atom_id res chain seq x y z
N MET A 1 17.44 -10.80 10.72
CA MET A 1 18.39 -10.25 11.70
C MET A 1 18.43 -8.75 11.43
N ALA A 2 17.72 -7.96 12.22
CA ALA A 2 17.51 -6.54 11.94
C ALA A 2 18.78 -5.74 12.26
N MET A 3 19.31 -5.02 11.27
CA MET A 3 20.39 -4.05 11.50
C MET A 3 19.87 -2.92 12.37
N GLY A 4 20.62 -2.58 13.42
CA GLY A 4 20.24 -1.53 14.34
C GLY A 4 20.52 -0.14 13.77
N ALA A 5 19.77 0.88 14.21
CA ALA A 5 19.98 2.28 13.83
C ALA A 5 21.44 2.79 14.03
N LYS A 6 22.22 2.12 14.89
CA LYS A 6 23.65 2.40 15.07
C LYS A 6 24.52 1.98 13.88
N GLU A 7 24.16 0.92 13.16
CA GLU A 7 24.90 0.46 11.97
C GLU A 7 24.63 1.36 10.76
N LEU A 8 23.42 1.94 10.66
CA LEU A 8 23.09 2.97 9.68
C LEU A 8 23.92 4.26 9.88
N GLN A 9 24.07 4.71 11.13
CA GLN A 9 24.91 5.88 11.45
C GLN A 9 26.41 5.66 11.19
N LEU A 10 26.89 4.42 11.28
CA LEU A 10 28.30 4.09 11.04
C LEU A 10 28.66 4.06 9.55
N GLN A 11 27.72 3.70 8.66
CA GLN A 11 27.94 3.76 7.21
C GLN A 11 27.86 5.18 6.64
N GLN A 12 27.13 6.09 7.28
CA GLN A 12 26.98 7.46 6.80
C GLN A 12 28.24 8.32 7.05
N LYS A 13 29.11 7.91 7.98
CA LYS A 13 30.33 8.65 8.36
C LYS A 13 31.52 8.45 7.40
N THR A 14 31.41 7.58 6.40
CA THR A 14 32.53 7.21 5.51
C THR A 14 32.44 7.76 4.08
N LEU A 15 31.44 8.59 3.74
CA LEU A 15 31.31 9.19 2.40
C LEU A 15 31.52 10.71 2.46
N PRO A 16 32.40 11.29 1.62
CA PRO A 16 32.64 12.73 1.63
C PRO A 16 31.46 13.48 1.03
N HIS A 17 31.05 14.52 1.75
CA HIS A 17 30.02 15.49 1.40
C HIS A 17 30.15 16.06 -0.02
N ASN A 18 29.07 15.97 -0.79
CA ASN A 18 28.62 17.03 -1.67
C ASN A 18 27.13 16.81 -1.91
N ASN A 19 26.28 17.71 -1.39
CA ASN A 19 24.91 18.04 -1.84
C ASN A 19 24.22 18.91 -0.78
N ALA A 20 24.71 20.14 -0.60
CA ALA A 20 24.08 21.14 0.26
C ALA A 20 22.91 21.81 -0.51
N SER A 21 21.70 21.27 -0.40
CA SER A 21 20.46 22.04 -0.66
C SER A 21 19.15 21.39 -0.18
N LEU A 22 19.13 20.17 0.38
CA LEU A 22 17.90 19.49 0.84
C LEU A 22 17.87 19.21 2.36
N THR A 23 18.86 19.72 3.10
CA THR A 23 19.21 19.24 4.44
C THR A 23 18.14 19.40 5.53
N PRO A 24 17.40 20.52 5.69
CA PRO A 24 16.57 20.71 6.89
C PRO A 24 15.29 19.87 6.93
N ILE A 25 14.65 19.67 5.77
CA ILE A 25 13.37 18.94 5.66
C ILE A 25 13.62 17.43 5.74
N ALA A 26 14.68 16.95 5.08
CA ALA A 26 15.10 15.56 5.17
C ALA A 26 15.58 15.19 6.58
N GLU A 27 16.35 16.07 7.24
CA GLU A 27 16.80 15.88 8.62
C GLU A 27 15.61 15.86 9.61
N ALA A 28 14.63 16.76 9.44
CA ALA A 28 13.41 16.73 10.25
C ALA A 28 12.59 15.46 10.01
N GLY A 29 12.50 15.01 8.75
CA GLY A 29 11.83 13.76 8.37
C GLY A 29 12.44 12.54 9.03
N GLU A 30 13.78 12.44 9.04
CA GLU A 30 14.51 11.33 9.67
C GLU A 30 14.27 11.26 11.20
N VAL A 31 14.25 12.43 11.87
CA VAL A 31 13.94 12.51 13.30
C VAL A 31 12.52 12.00 13.59
N HIS A 32 11.52 12.46 12.83
CA HIS A 32 10.13 12.03 13.00
C HIS A 32 9.94 10.55 12.66
N TYR A 33 10.68 10.04 11.67
CA TYR A 33 10.68 8.63 11.33
C TYR A 33 11.22 7.76 12.47
N CYS A 34 12.28 8.20 13.15
CA CYS A 34 12.80 7.51 14.33
C CYS A 34 11.79 7.49 15.48
N TYR A 35 11.05 8.59 15.69
CA TYR A 35 9.96 8.61 16.66
C TYR A 35 8.81 7.68 16.27
N ALA A 36 8.43 7.65 14.99
CA ALA A 36 7.41 6.73 14.49
C ALA A 36 7.78 5.25 14.74
N LEU A 37 9.03 4.86 14.52
CA LEU A 37 9.53 3.53 14.84
C LEU A 37 9.44 3.20 16.34
N SER A 38 9.81 4.17 17.19
CA SER A 38 9.72 4.02 18.65
C SER A 38 8.27 3.85 19.11
N ASP A 39 7.36 4.67 18.58
CA ASP A 39 5.94 4.60 18.91
C ASP A 39 5.30 3.31 18.39
N LEU A 40 5.64 2.89 17.16
CA LEU A 40 5.17 1.63 16.60
C LEU A 40 5.61 0.46 17.47
N SER A 41 6.89 0.43 17.87
CA SER A 41 7.41 -0.59 18.78
C SER A 41 6.62 -0.62 20.08
N ARG A 42 6.39 0.53 20.71
CA ARG A 42 5.60 0.62 21.95
C ARG A 42 4.17 0.11 21.77
N LEU A 43 3.48 0.51 20.70
CA LEU A 43 2.10 0.11 20.44
C LEU A 43 1.96 -1.39 20.15
N LEU A 44 2.92 -2.00 19.46
CA LEU A 44 2.93 -3.44 19.17
C LEU A 44 3.06 -4.32 20.44
N HIS A 45 3.55 -3.77 21.55
CA HIS A 45 3.59 -4.47 22.85
C HIS A 45 2.27 -4.38 23.62
N THR A 46 1.26 -3.68 23.11
CA THR A 46 -0.06 -3.60 23.74
C THR A 46 -0.72 -4.98 23.74
N PRO A 47 -1.20 -5.49 24.89
CA PRO A 47 -1.85 -6.79 24.95
C PRO A 47 -3.18 -6.79 24.20
N ALA A 48 -3.54 -7.94 23.61
CA ALA A 48 -4.83 -8.13 22.97
C ALA A 48 -5.96 -8.31 24.03
N PRO A 49 -7.21 -7.87 23.76
CA PRO A 49 -7.64 -7.19 22.54
C PRO A 49 -7.20 -5.71 22.49
N MET A 50 -6.84 -5.25 21.30
CA MET A 50 -6.48 -3.86 21.06
C MET A 50 -7.75 -3.04 20.81
N MET A 51 -7.75 -1.81 21.34
CA MET A 51 -8.76 -0.80 21.04
C MET A 51 -8.62 -0.32 19.58
N ASP A 52 -9.73 0.14 19.00
CA ASP A 52 -9.77 0.66 17.64
C ASP A 52 -8.76 1.79 17.43
N GLU A 53 -8.61 2.68 18.41
CA GLU A 53 -7.65 3.79 18.35
C GLU A 53 -6.19 3.30 18.30
N THR A 54 -5.89 2.18 18.96
CA THR A 54 -4.57 1.54 18.92
C THR A 54 -4.31 0.94 17.54
N ILE A 55 -5.31 0.29 16.95
CA ILE A 55 -5.20 -0.29 15.60
C ILE A 55 -5.01 0.82 14.57
N ASP A 56 -5.81 1.90 14.66
CA ASP A 56 -5.71 3.08 13.80
C ASP A 56 -4.33 3.74 13.93
N ALA A 57 -3.78 3.88 15.13
CA ALA A 57 -2.44 4.42 15.32
C ALA A 57 -1.36 3.53 14.70
N ILE A 58 -1.45 2.21 14.87
CA ILE A 58 -0.50 1.25 14.27
C ILE A 58 -0.54 1.34 12.74
N LEU A 59 -1.73 1.29 12.14
CA LEU A 59 -1.92 1.36 10.68
C LEU A 59 -1.51 2.72 10.12
N THR A 60 -1.74 3.81 10.86
CA THR A 60 -1.27 5.14 10.50
C THR A 60 0.26 5.19 10.45
N LEU A 61 0.94 4.63 11.47
CA LEU A 61 2.40 4.59 11.51
C LEU A 61 2.98 3.76 10.37
N PHE A 62 2.41 2.58 10.08
CA PHE A 62 2.81 1.77 8.94
C PHE A 62 2.65 2.53 7.62
N TYR A 63 1.47 3.13 7.39
CA TYR A 63 1.19 3.91 6.19
C TYR A 63 2.21 5.05 6.01
N LEU A 64 2.44 5.86 7.04
CA LEU A 64 3.34 7.01 6.97
C LEU A 64 4.79 6.58 6.75
N MET A 65 5.25 5.51 7.40
CA MET A 65 6.60 5.00 7.22
C MET A 65 6.80 4.41 5.81
N ILE A 66 5.82 3.67 5.30
CA ILE A 66 5.84 3.12 3.94
C ILE A 66 5.80 4.24 2.90
N PHE A 67 4.94 5.23 3.10
CA PHE A 67 4.86 6.40 2.23
C PHE A 67 6.16 7.22 2.24
N TYR A 68 6.75 7.44 3.41
CA TYR A 68 8.04 8.12 3.54
C TYR A 68 9.14 7.39 2.77
N GLU A 69 9.26 6.07 2.95
CA GLU A 69 10.26 5.26 2.23
C GLU A 69 10.01 5.21 0.72
N ALA A 70 8.76 5.19 0.28
CA ALA A 70 8.44 5.23 -1.15
C ALA A 70 8.83 6.57 -1.82
N GLN A 71 8.85 7.67 -1.06
CA GLN A 71 9.17 9.00 -1.59
C GLN A 71 10.64 9.39 -1.42
N PHE A 72 11.24 9.03 -0.29
CA PHE A 72 12.57 9.50 0.12
C PHE A 72 13.57 8.36 0.35
N GLY A 73 13.11 7.10 0.32
CA GLY A 73 13.97 5.94 0.50
C GLY A 73 14.91 5.74 -0.68
N ASN A 74 16.11 5.24 -0.39
CA ASN A 74 17.13 4.98 -1.40
C ASN A 74 16.86 3.70 -2.21
N ASN A 75 16.00 2.79 -1.70
CA ASN A 75 15.62 1.56 -2.37
C ASN A 75 14.28 1.01 -1.81
N ASN A 76 13.67 0.08 -2.56
CA ASN A 76 12.41 -0.56 -2.16
C ASN A 76 12.57 -1.56 -0.98
N ALA A 77 13.81 -1.81 -0.53
CA ALA A 77 14.07 -2.81 0.50
C ALA A 77 13.49 -2.40 1.87
N THR A 78 13.51 -1.12 2.20
CA THR A 78 12.94 -0.63 3.47
C THR A 78 11.41 -0.67 3.46
N THR A 79 10.79 -0.25 2.35
CA THR A 79 9.34 -0.39 2.13
C THR A 79 8.89 -1.85 2.28
N SER A 80 9.65 -2.78 1.70
CA SER A 80 9.44 -4.22 1.84
C SER A 80 9.46 -4.68 3.31
N ILE A 81 10.37 -4.17 4.14
CA ILE A 81 10.46 -4.54 5.56
C ILE A 81 9.20 -4.11 6.31
N HIS A 82 8.71 -2.89 6.09
CA HIS A 82 7.50 -2.39 6.75
C HIS A 82 6.24 -3.12 6.31
N LEU A 83 6.15 -3.45 5.02
CA LEU A 83 5.07 -4.26 4.48
C LEU A 83 5.08 -5.68 5.08
N GLN A 84 6.25 -6.30 5.22
CA GLN A 84 6.38 -7.58 5.94
C GLN A 84 5.98 -7.46 7.41
N GLY A 85 6.38 -6.37 8.09
CA GLY A 85 5.99 -6.08 9.46
C GLY A 85 4.48 -5.96 9.63
N LEU A 86 3.82 -5.25 8.71
CA LEU A 86 2.35 -5.11 8.66
C LEU A 86 1.67 -6.48 8.49
N VAL A 87 2.18 -7.30 7.58
CA VAL A 87 1.70 -8.67 7.35
C VAL A 87 1.87 -9.53 8.61
N SER A 88 3.02 -9.47 9.28
CA SER A 88 3.27 -10.16 10.54
C SER A 88 2.36 -9.69 11.67
N PHE A 89 2.08 -8.39 11.74
CA PHE A 89 1.13 -7.83 12.70
C PHE A 89 -0.26 -8.45 12.53
N PHE A 90 -0.77 -8.51 11.30
CA PHE A 90 -2.08 -9.12 11.04
C PHE A 90 -2.12 -10.62 11.34
N ARG A 91 -1.08 -11.38 10.98
CA ARG A 91 -1.00 -12.82 11.30
C ARG A 91 -0.94 -13.12 12.79
N SER A 92 -0.23 -12.28 13.56
CA SER A 92 -0.07 -12.48 15.00
C SER A 92 -1.31 -12.07 15.80
N SER A 93 -2.11 -11.14 15.27
CA SER A 93 -3.32 -10.66 15.92
C SER A 93 -4.50 -11.61 15.68
N LYS A 94 -4.81 -12.46 16.68
CA LYS A 94 -6.01 -13.31 16.67
C LYS A 94 -7.32 -12.54 16.57
N GLN A 95 -7.33 -11.26 16.97
CA GLN A 95 -8.48 -10.36 16.84
C GLN A 95 -8.74 -10.00 15.38
N LEU A 96 -7.67 -9.81 14.60
CA LEU A 96 -7.73 -9.37 13.21
C LEU A 96 -7.75 -10.55 12.24
N SER A 97 -7.15 -11.68 12.62
CA SER A 97 -7.20 -12.92 11.85
C SER A 97 -8.61 -13.54 11.85
N GLY A 98 -9.02 -14.06 10.69
CA GLY A 98 -10.20 -14.90 10.52
C GLY A 98 -10.13 -16.21 11.33
N ILE A 99 -11.24 -16.95 11.38
CA ILE A 99 -11.46 -18.15 12.22
C ILE A 99 -10.36 -19.23 12.02
N ASN A 100 -9.70 -19.24 10.85
CA ASN A 100 -8.67 -20.22 10.50
C ASN A 100 -7.22 -19.71 10.58
N GLY A 101 -6.94 -18.47 11.00
CA GLY A 101 -5.56 -17.99 11.14
C GLY A 101 -4.90 -17.43 9.87
N ASP A 102 -5.43 -17.77 8.70
CA ASP A 102 -4.72 -17.58 7.41
C ASP A 102 -5.17 -16.34 6.62
N HIS A 103 -6.22 -15.66 7.07
CA HIS A 103 -6.97 -14.67 6.31
C HIS A 103 -7.27 -13.42 7.13
N LEU A 104 -6.97 -12.23 6.59
CA LEU A 104 -7.34 -10.95 7.21
C LEU A 104 -8.68 -10.48 6.66
N SER A 105 -9.68 -10.30 7.52
CA SER A 105 -10.97 -9.71 7.13
C SER A 105 -10.93 -8.20 7.35
N ILE A 106 -10.87 -7.42 6.26
CA ILE A 106 -10.82 -5.94 6.34
C ILE A 106 -12.02 -5.39 7.11
N ASN A 107 -13.19 -6.02 7.00
CA ASN A 107 -14.42 -5.57 7.67
C ASN A 107 -14.34 -5.63 9.21
N ARG A 108 -13.33 -6.31 9.77
CA ARG A 108 -13.08 -6.32 11.22
C ARG A 108 -12.23 -5.15 11.70
N LEU A 109 -11.64 -4.39 10.78
CA LEU A 109 -10.83 -3.22 11.12
C LEU A 109 -11.72 -1.99 11.34
N PRO A 110 -11.28 -1.05 12.19
CA PRO A 110 -11.91 0.26 12.28
C PRO A 110 -11.95 0.95 10.92
N PRO A 111 -12.93 1.86 10.69
CA PRO A 111 -13.09 2.59 9.44
C PRO A 111 -11.82 3.18 8.84
N LEU A 112 -11.05 3.88 9.68
CA LEU A 112 -9.83 4.54 9.26
C LEU A 112 -8.76 3.51 8.89
N SER A 113 -8.56 2.49 9.72
CA SER A 113 -7.67 1.37 9.43
C SER A 113 -7.99 0.64 8.13
N GLN A 114 -9.28 0.48 7.76
CA GLN A 114 -9.65 -0.10 6.46
C GLN A 114 -9.10 0.74 5.30
N HIS A 115 -9.33 2.05 5.35
CA HIS A 115 -8.87 2.96 4.31
C HIS A 115 -7.35 3.07 4.26
N LEU A 116 -6.68 3.20 5.41
CA LEU A 116 -5.22 3.25 5.51
C LEU A 116 -4.56 1.99 4.96
N LEU A 117 -5.13 0.82 5.22
CA LEU A 117 -4.64 -0.44 4.65
C LEU A 117 -4.71 -0.42 3.12
N LEU A 118 -5.84 -0.02 2.54
CA LEU A 118 -6.01 0.05 1.08
C LEU A 118 -5.06 1.07 0.45
N LEU A 119 -4.90 2.25 1.07
CA LEU A 119 -3.92 3.24 0.63
C LEU A 119 -2.49 2.70 0.70
N THR A 120 -2.13 2.02 1.79
CA THR A 120 -0.80 1.42 1.97
C THR A 120 -0.48 0.43 0.83
N LEU A 121 -1.47 -0.37 0.40
CA LEU A 121 -1.31 -1.32 -0.69
C LEU A 121 -1.19 -0.65 -2.07
N LEU A 122 -1.68 0.59 -2.21
CA LEU A 122 -1.53 1.39 -3.45
C LEU A 122 -0.16 2.10 -3.54
N VAL A 123 0.56 2.29 -2.43
CA VAL A 123 1.83 3.04 -2.41
C VAL A 123 2.94 2.32 -3.16
N ASP A 124 3.10 1.01 -2.97
CA ASP A 124 4.14 0.20 -3.63
C ASP A 124 3.61 -1.14 -4.19
N PRO A 125 2.82 -1.09 -5.26
CA PRO A 125 2.28 -2.27 -5.94
C PRO A 125 3.36 -3.26 -6.44
N PRO A 126 4.50 -2.82 -7.01
CA PRO A 126 5.60 -3.70 -7.39
C PRO A 126 6.09 -4.54 -6.22
N THR A 127 6.46 -3.92 -5.11
CA THR A 127 6.95 -4.66 -3.94
C THR A 127 5.86 -5.58 -3.37
N MET A 128 4.59 -5.17 -3.42
CA MET A 128 3.48 -6.03 -3.01
C MET A 128 3.26 -7.24 -3.91
N ALA A 129 3.42 -7.08 -5.23
CA ALA A 129 3.34 -8.19 -6.17
C ALA A 129 4.49 -9.20 -5.98
N HIS A 130 5.66 -8.77 -5.51
CA HIS A 130 6.78 -9.67 -5.20
C HIS A 130 6.55 -10.47 -3.93
N HIS A 131 5.92 -9.86 -2.93
CA HIS A 131 5.52 -10.56 -1.72
C HIS A 131 4.24 -11.36 -1.90
N ARG A 132 3.70 -11.56 -3.10
CA ARG A 132 2.43 -12.26 -3.35
C ARG A 132 2.28 -13.61 -2.63
N ASP A 133 3.37 -14.36 -2.46
CA ASP A 133 3.36 -15.66 -1.75
C ASP A 133 3.50 -15.52 -0.21
N SER A 134 3.91 -14.34 0.28
CA SER A 134 4.16 -14.07 1.70
C SER A 134 3.25 -12.98 2.30
N ALA A 135 2.66 -12.12 1.47
CA ALA A 135 1.72 -11.08 1.80
C ALA A 135 0.37 -11.72 2.10
N CYS A 136 -0.35 -11.14 3.06
CA CYS A 136 -1.63 -11.64 3.54
C CYS A 136 -2.54 -12.06 2.39
N ASN A 137 -3.16 -13.24 2.49
CA ASN A 137 -4.41 -13.51 1.80
C ASN A 137 -5.46 -12.54 2.37
N LEU A 138 -5.49 -11.32 1.82
CA LEU A 138 -6.36 -10.24 2.27
C LEU A 138 -7.76 -10.52 1.74
N GLU A 139 -8.70 -10.82 2.65
CA GLU A 139 -10.10 -10.98 2.30
C GLU A 139 -10.75 -9.60 2.25
N ILE A 140 -10.68 -8.95 1.09
CA ILE A 140 -11.51 -7.79 0.79
C ILE A 140 -12.86 -8.32 0.28
N LEU A 141 -13.72 -8.78 1.19
CA LEU A 141 -15.06 -9.24 0.82
C LEU A 141 -15.85 -8.07 0.18
N PRO A 142 -16.39 -8.23 -1.03
CA PRO A 142 -17.60 -7.50 -1.38
C PRO A 142 -18.74 -8.10 -0.55
N GLU A 143 -19.53 -7.27 0.14
CA GLU A 143 -20.67 -7.69 0.96
C GLU A 143 -21.85 -8.27 0.14
N ARG A 144 -21.60 -8.95 -0.99
CA ARG A 144 -22.66 -9.69 -1.68
C ARG A 144 -22.88 -11.03 -0.96
N PRO A 145 -24.02 -11.22 -0.25
CA PRO A 145 -24.26 -12.43 0.55
C PRO A 145 -24.46 -13.70 -0.30
N ASP A 146 -24.47 -13.54 -1.62
CA ASP A 146 -24.75 -14.56 -2.63
C ASP A 146 -23.50 -15.09 -3.35
N ALA A 147 -22.33 -14.45 -3.20
CA ALA A 147 -21.09 -14.91 -3.80
C ALA A 147 -20.41 -15.98 -2.93
N LYS A 148 -20.87 -17.23 -3.02
CA LYS A 148 -20.29 -18.38 -2.30
C LYS A 148 -18.84 -18.73 -2.67
N ASP A 149 -18.24 -18.04 -3.64
CA ASP A 149 -16.91 -18.35 -4.20
C ASP A 149 -15.94 -17.15 -4.19
N SER A 150 -16.02 -16.28 -3.18
CA SER A 150 -15.15 -15.09 -3.11
C SER A 150 -13.88 -15.34 -2.30
N PHE A 151 -12.96 -16.19 -2.78
CA PHE A 151 -11.67 -16.36 -2.08
C PHE A 151 -10.36 -16.45 -2.88
N ASN A 152 -10.39 -16.48 -4.21
CA ASN A 152 -9.15 -16.43 -5.02
C ASN A 152 -8.92 -15.10 -5.75
N TYR A 153 -9.78 -14.09 -5.60
CA TYR A 153 -9.87 -13.03 -6.61
C TYR A 153 -8.85 -11.88 -6.48
N PHE A 154 -8.34 -11.56 -5.28
CA PHE A 154 -7.41 -10.41 -5.14
C PHE A 154 -5.94 -10.76 -5.43
N PHE A 155 -5.45 -11.93 -5.03
CA PHE A 155 -4.06 -12.34 -5.26
C PHE A 155 -3.92 -13.63 -6.10
N GLY A 156 -5.04 -14.23 -6.55
CA GLY A 156 -5.06 -15.51 -7.26
C GLY A 156 -5.48 -15.38 -8.74
N GLY A 157 -4.50 -15.29 -9.64
CA GLY A 157 -4.66 -15.69 -11.04
C GLY A 157 -5.12 -14.61 -12.03
N GLU A 158 -5.46 -13.41 -11.58
CA GLU A 158 -5.80 -12.30 -12.48
C GLU A 158 -4.57 -11.51 -12.92
N SER A 159 -4.65 -10.86 -14.09
CA SER A 159 -3.52 -10.06 -14.59
C SER A 159 -3.15 -8.95 -13.57
N PRO A 160 -1.86 -8.64 -13.35
CA PRO A 160 -1.42 -7.67 -12.33
C PRO A 160 -2.11 -6.29 -12.42
N GLY A 161 -2.56 -5.87 -13.61
CA GLY A 161 -3.29 -4.62 -13.78
C GLY A 161 -4.74 -4.64 -13.28
N MET A 162 -5.43 -5.79 -13.30
CA MET A 162 -6.79 -5.88 -12.75
C MET A 162 -6.79 -5.82 -11.23
N PHE A 163 -5.77 -6.40 -10.59
CA PHE A 163 -5.55 -6.27 -9.15
C PHE A 163 -5.43 -4.80 -8.72
N TYR A 164 -4.60 -4.04 -9.45
CA TYR A 164 -4.40 -2.63 -9.15
C TYR A 164 -5.68 -1.80 -9.37
N ASP A 165 -6.45 -2.09 -10.44
CA ASP A 165 -7.76 -1.48 -10.67
C ASP A 165 -8.73 -1.75 -9.51
N GLN A 166 -8.79 -2.98 -8.99
CA GLN A 166 -9.66 -3.34 -7.87
C GLN A 166 -9.26 -2.63 -6.56
N LEU A 167 -7.96 -2.55 -6.27
CA LEU A 167 -7.46 -1.83 -5.10
C LEU A 167 -7.78 -0.34 -5.17
N PHE A 168 -7.57 0.28 -6.32
CA PHE A 168 -7.87 1.70 -6.53
C PHE A 168 -9.37 1.99 -6.31
N GLN A 169 -10.23 1.17 -6.91
CA GLN A 169 -11.68 1.30 -6.74
C GLN A 169 -12.12 1.03 -5.29
N ALA A 170 -11.52 0.05 -4.62
CA ALA A 170 -11.81 -0.21 -3.21
C ALA A 170 -11.41 0.98 -2.33
N ALA A 171 -10.20 1.51 -2.50
CA ALA A 171 -9.71 2.64 -1.72
C ALA A 171 -10.62 3.87 -1.85
N HIS A 172 -11.02 4.19 -3.10
CA HIS A 172 -11.89 5.33 -3.41
C HIS A 172 -13.27 5.22 -2.74
N HIS A 173 -13.88 4.03 -2.76
CA HIS A 173 -15.22 3.86 -2.19
C HIS A 173 -15.22 3.57 -0.69
N THR A 174 -14.06 3.43 -0.05
CA THR A 174 -14.01 2.99 1.35
C THR A 174 -14.58 4.02 2.32
N LEU A 175 -14.21 5.30 2.20
CA LEU A 175 -14.70 6.31 3.15
C LEU A 175 -16.22 6.51 3.04
N PRO A 176 -16.82 6.71 1.86
CA PRO A 176 -18.28 6.79 1.74
C PRO A 176 -18.98 5.51 2.24
N ARG A 177 -18.40 4.34 1.97
CA ARG A 177 -18.98 3.06 2.41
C ARG A 177 -18.98 2.92 3.93
N VAL A 178 -17.92 3.33 4.61
CA VAL A 178 -17.81 3.12 6.05
C VAL A 178 -18.57 4.17 6.87
N TRP A 179 -18.55 5.42 6.42
CA TRP A 179 -19.34 6.46 7.08
C TRP A 179 -20.82 6.41 6.70
N ASP A 180 -21.16 5.78 5.57
CA ASP A 180 -22.52 5.64 5.05
C ASP A 180 -23.23 7.00 5.04
N THR A 181 -24.42 7.11 5.63
CA THR A 181 -25.20 8.37 5.72
C THR A 181 -24.51 9.49 6.51
N ARG A 182 -23.41 9.20 7.21
CA ARG A 182 -22.61 10.19 7.95
C ARG A 182 -21.46 10.78 7.14
N TYR A 183 -21.26 10.33 5.90
CA TYR A 183 -20.19 10.88 5.06
C TYR A 183 -20.55 12.31 4.63
N PRO A 184 -19.69 13.31 4.88
CA PRO A 184 -20.04 14.71 4.58
C PRO A 184 -20.26 14.95 3.09
N ALA A 185 -21.30 15.70 2.74
CA ALA A 185 -21.62 16.00 1.35
C ALA A 185 -20.52 16.80 0.65
N GLU A 186 -19.82 17.66 1.40
CA GLU A 186 -18.69 18.44 0.89
C GLU A 186 -17.51 17.54 0.51
N GLN A 187 -17.22 16.50 1.32
CA GLN A 187 -16.15 15.53 1.03
C GLN A 187 -16.54 14.64 -0.15
N LEU A 188 -17.80 14.23 -0.24
CA LEU A 188 -18.29 13.48 -1.40
C LEU A 188 -18.17 14.29 -2.71
N LEU A 189 -18.46 15.59 -2.65
CA LEU A 189 -18.30 16.45 -3.83
C LEU A 189 -16.83 16.59 -4.22
N ASP A 190 -15.93 16.80 -3.25
CA ASP A 190 -14.48 16.87 -3.50
C ASP A 190 -13.95 15.56 -4.11
N ASP A 191 -14.39 14.40 -3.61
CA ASP A 191 -14.05 13.09 -4.18
C ASP A 191 -14.47 13.00 -5.66
N LEU A 192 -15.68 13.45 -6.00
CA LEU A 192 -16.21 13.45 -7.37
C LEU A 192 -15.46 14.44 -8.28
N GLU A 193 -15.11 15.62 -7.77
CA GLU A 193 -14.34 16.63 -8.50
C GLU A 193 -12.92 16.14 -8.81
N ASN A 194 -12.30 15.43 -7.86
CA ASN A 194 -10.93 14.92 -7.99
C ASN A 194 -10.82 13.57 -8.71
N LEU A 195 -11.93 12.83 -8.85
CA LEU A 195 -11.97 11.48 -9.42
C LEU A 195 -11.21 11.35 -10.74
N ARG A 196 -11.41 12.28 -11.68
CA ARG A 196 -10.76 12.23 -13.00
C ARG A 196 -9.24 12.37 -12.93
N ALA A 197 -8.75 13.23 -12.03
CA ALA A 197 -7.31 13.42 -11.84
C ALA A 197 -6.70 12.17 -11.20
N LEU A 198 -7.41 11.56 -10.24
CA LEU A 198 -7.02 10.31 -9.61
C LEU A 198 -7.01 9.15 -10.62
N ASP A 199 -8.03 9.02 -11.47
CA ASP A 199 -8.07 8.02 -12.55
C ASP A 199 -6.89 8.15 -13.51
N PHE A 200 -6.51 9.38 -13.86
CA PHE A 200 -5.35 9.63 -14.71
C PHE A 200 -4.04 9.22 -14.03
N ILE A 201 -3.86 9.56 -12.76
CA ILE A 201 -2.69 9.17 -11.97
C ILE A 201 -2.63 7.63 -11.86
N HIS A 202 -3.78 6.99 -11.62
CA HIS A 202 -3.91 5.54 -11.54
C HIS A 202 -3.49 4.83 -12.84
N GLU A 203 -4.00 5.27 -13.99
CA GLU A 203 -3.58 4.70 -15.29
C GLU A 203 -2.10 4.93 -15.59
N CYS A 204 -1.53 6.07 -15.19
CA CYS A 204 -0.09 6.30 -15.25
C CYS A 204 0.70 5.32 -14.36
N SER A 205 0.24 5.09 -13.12
CA SER A 205 0.85 4.16 -12.18
C SER A 205 0.81 2.70 -12.68
N LYS A 206 -0.26 2.31 -13.39
CA LYS A 206 -0.35 0.99 -14.05
C LYS A 206 0.72 0.78 -15.10
N ILE A 207 0.93 1.78 -15.95
CA ILE A 207 1.96 1.72 -16.98
C ILE A 207 3.33 1.56 -16.32
N ARG A 208 3.63 2.37 -15.29
CA ARG A 208 4.87 2.27 -14.52
C ARG A 208 5.07 0.88 -13.92
N PHE A 209 4.06 0.37 -13.21
CA PHE A 209 4.11 -0.96 -12.60
C PHE A 209 4.36 -2.07 -13.62
N ARG A 210 3.68 -2.03 -14.77
CA ARG A 210 3.91 -3.02 -15.84
C ARG A 210 5.31 -2.92 -16.43
N LEU A 211 5.85 -1.71 -16.60
CA LEU A 211 7.23 -1.51 -17.07
C LEU A 211 8.26 -2.07 -16.08
N GLU A 212 8.04 -1.88 -14.78
CA GLU A 212 8.92 -2.42 -13.74
C GLU A 212 8.90 -3.97 -13.71
N ILE A 213 7.70 -4.59 -13.83
CA ILE A 213 7.59 -6.05 -14.00
C ILE A 213 8.31 -6.51 -15.27
N LEU A 214 8.19 -5.76 -16.37
CA LEU A 214 8.85 -6.09 -17.63
C LEU A 214 10.37 -6.06 -17.52
N ASP A 215 10.94 -5.02 -16.90
CA ASP A 215 12.38 -4.88 -16.68
C ASP A 215 12.95 -6.09 -15.90
N GLN A 216 12.23 -6.50 -14.86
CA GLN A 216 12.61 -7.67 -14.05
C GLN A 216 12.48 -8.99 -14.83
N SER A 217 11.39 -9.16 -15.59
CA SER A 217 11.16 -10.39 -16.39
C SER A 217 12.09 -10.51 -17.61
N SER A 218 12.56 -9.39 -18.15
CA SER A 218 13.48 -9.34 -19.28
C SER A 218 14.87 -9.90 -18.93
N GLN A 219 15.18 -10.07 -17.65
CA GLN A 219 16.41 -10.73 -17.20
C GLN A 219 16.33 -12.27 -17.35
N ASP A 220 15.11 -12.85 -17.45
CA ASP A 220 14.92 -14.30 -17.37
C ASP A 220 14.16 -14.96 -18.55
N LEU A 221 13.36 -14.26 -19.39
CA LEU A 221 12.67 -14.88 -20.56
C LEU A 221 12.19 -13.82 -21.60
N PRO A 222 11.85 -14.18 -22.86
CA PRO A 222 11.33 -13.21 -23.83
C PRO A 222 9.94 -12.70 -23.46
N LEU A 223 9.72 -11.40 -23.70
CA LEU A 223 8.53 -10.64 -23.33
C LEU A 223 7.22 -11.28 -23.84
N SER A 224 6.29 -11.54 -22.94
CA SER A 224 4.95 -12.05 -23.28
C SER A 224 4.10 -10.97 -23.97
N ILE A 225 3.41 -11.35 -25.06
CA ILE A 225 2.46 -10.51 -25.81
C ILE A 225 1.37 -9.92 -24.89
N SER A 226 1.02 -10.63 -23.82
CA SER A 226 0.03 -10.19 -22.82
C SER A 226 0.44 -8.89 -22.11
N HIS A 227 1.73 -8.75 -21.73
CA HIS A 227 2.22 -7.55 -21.06
C HIS A 227 2.20 -6.32 -21.97
N MET A 228 2.63 -6.48 -23.23
CA MET A 228 2.61 -5.42 -24.24
C MET A 228 1.20 -4.95 -24.57
N THR A 229 0.24 -5.88 -24.60
CA THR A 229 -1.18 -5.55 -24.85
C THR A 229 -1.77 -4.75 -23.68
N GLY A 230 -1.42 -5.11 -22.44
CA GLY A 230 -1.83 -4.36 -21.24
C GLY A 230 -1.31 -2.92 -21.24
N ILE A 231 -0.02 -2.71 -21.51
CA ILE A 231 0.57 -1.36 -21.57
C ILE A 231 -0.11 -0.50 -22.64
N ARG A 232 -0.42 -1.10 -23.80
CA ARG A 232 -1.10 -0.39 -24.88
C ARG A 232 -2.50 0.10 -24.48
N GLU A 233 -3.26 -0.73 -23.77
CA GLU A 233 -4.60 -0.33 -23.30
C GLU A 233 -4.53 0.77 -22.24
N ASP A 234 -3.62 0.66 -21.27
CA ASP A 234 -3.46 1.69 -20.23
C ASP A 234 -3.00 3.04 -20.85
N LEU A 235 -2.12 3.02 -21.87
CA LEU A 235 -1.75 4.21 -22.65
C LEU A 235 -2.93 4.81 -23.41
N ARG A 236 -3.79 3.98 -24.00
CA ARG A 236 -5.00 4.44 -24.69
C ARG A 236 -5.93 5.16 -23.72
N ARG A 237 -6.19 4.57 -22.55
CA ARG A 237 -7.01 5.17 -21.48
C ARG A 237 -6.43 6.49 -20.99
N THR A 238 -5.12 6.53 -20.72
CA THR A 238 -4.39 7.75 -20.31
C THR A 238 -4.59 8.87 -21.32
N ARG A 239 -4.50 8.57 -22.62
CA ARG A 239 -4.73 9.54 -23.69
C ARG A 239 -6.16 10.05 -23.69
N GLU A 240 -7.16 9.17 -23.56
CA GLU A 240 -8.58 9.55 -23.52
C GLU A 240 -8.88 10.50 -22.36
N LEU A 241 -8.36 10.19 -21.17
CA LEU A 241 -8.50 11.05 -19.99
C LEU A 241 -7.86 12.43 -20.18
N SER A 242 -6.73 12.50 -20.90
CA SER A 242 -6.00 13.74 -21.16
C SER A 242 -6.70 14.69 -22.15
N LEU A 243 -7.54 14.17 -23.04
CA LEU A 243 -8.18 14.93 -24.13
C LEU A 243 -9.45 15.67 -23.70
N HIS A 244 -10.03 15.32 -22.56
CA HIS A 244 -11.28 15.90 -22.05
C HIS A 244 -11.04 16.99 -20.99
N LYS A 245 -9.98 17.80 -21.12
CA LYS A 245 -9.74 18.94 -20.22
C LYS A 245 -10.76 20.06 -20.42
#